data_AF-A0A7Y8MEG1-F1
#
_entry.id   AF-A0A7Y8MEG1-F1
#
_cell.length_a   1.000
_cell.length_b   1.000
_cell.length_c   1.000
_cell.angle_alpha   90.00
_cell.angle_beta   90.00
_cell.angle_gamma   90.00
#
_symmetry.space_group_name_H-M   'P 1'
#
loop_
_entity.id
_entity.type
_entity.pdbx_description
1 polymer ?
#
loop_
_entity_poly.entity_id
_entity_poly.type
_entity_poly.pdbx_seq_one_letter_code
_entity_poly.pdbx_strand_id
1 'polypeptide(L)'
;MAVRPILTVPDPILKQVSKPVEGPVTDAHRALMDDMLETMYAAPGIGLAAIQIGVPLRVIVMDLAREGEPPAPRHFVNPEILWTSEETQPYEEGCLSVPDIYDEVERPARIRLRYRNYEGEEIEEEADGLYAVCIQHEMDHLEGVLFIDHLSRLKRESAVRKVKKAARERDAPPARI
;
A
#
# COMPACT_ATOMS: atom_id res chain seq x y z
N MET A 1 4.39 10.77 16.75
CA MET A 1 4.18 9.64 15.85
C MET A 1 3.45 8.55 16.63
N ALA A 2 2.50 7.89 16.00
CA ALA A 2 1.70 6.82 16.60
C ALA A 2 1.38 5.74 15.57
N VAL A 3 1.54 4.47 15.96
CA VAL A 3 1.07 3.31 15.18
C VAL A 3 -0.45 3.37 15.03
N ARG A 4 -0.92 3.30 13.79
CA ARG A 4 -2.35 3.35 13.44
C ARG A 4 -2.88 1.97 13.04
N PRO A 5 -4.15 1.66 13.33
CA PRO A 5 -4.75 0.40 12.87
C PRO A 5 -4.79 0.33 11.33
N ILE A 6 -4.34 -0.80 10.79
CA ILE A 6 -4.46 -1.11 9.36
C ILE A 6 -5.81 -1.77 9.11
N LEU A 7 -6.58 -1.21 8.18
CA LEU A 7 -7.85 -1.74 7.71
C LEU A 7 -7.62 -2.99 6.86
N THR A 8 -8.45 -4.01 7.07
CA THR A 8 -8.41 -5.27 6.31
C THR A 8 -9.68 -5.51 5.52
N VAL A 9 -9.58 -6.21 4.38
CA VAL A 9 -10.75 -6.60 3.57
C VAL A 9 -11.79 -7.36 4.42
N PRO A 10 -13.10 -7.07 4.31
CA PRO A 10 -13.79 -6.29 3.27
C PRO A 10 -14.12 -4.84 3.66
N ASP A 11 -13.33 -4.19 4.51
CA ASP A 11 -13.64 -2.82 4.92
C ASP A 11 -13.92 -1.92 3.69
N PRO A 12 -15.09 -1.28 3.58
CA PRO A 12 -15.49 -0.52 2.40
C PRO A 12 -14.62 0.72 2.17
N ILE A 13 -13.90 1.21 3.19
CA ILE A 13 -12.97 2.33 3.03
C ILE A 13 -11.86 1.96 2.04
N LEU A 14 -11.39 0.70 2.03
CA LEU A 14 -10.38 0.21 1.09
C LEU A 14 -10.82 0.23 -0.39
N LYS A 15 -12.11 0.51 -0.66
CA LYS A 15 -12.67 0.65 -2.02
C LYS A 15 -12.94 2.11 -2.42
N GLN A 16 -12.58 3.07 -1.58
CA GLN A 16 -12.72 4.49 -1.91
C GLN A 16 -11.53 4.96 -2.76
N VAL A 17 -11.83 5.77 -3.77
CA VAL A 17 -10.79 6.52 -4.51
C VAL A 17 -10.29 7.65 -3.61
N SER A 18 -8.98 7.68 -3.38
CA SER A 18 -8.31 8.66 -2.53
C SER A 18 -8.23 10.02 -3.21
N LYS A 19 -8.49 11.08 -2.44
CA LYS A 19 -8.48 12.46 -2.93
C LYS A 19 -7.05 12.99 -3.05
N PRO A 20 -6.76 13.83 -4.05
CA PRO A 20 -5.46 14.49 -4.13
C PRO A 20 -5.23 15.40 -2.92
N VAL A 21 -3.96 15.54 -2.54
CA VAL A 21 -3.50 16.60 -1.63
C VAL A 21 -3.45 17.90 -2.41
N GLU A 22 -4.38 18.81 -2.11
CA GLU A 22 -4.46 20.14 -2.70
C GLU A 22 -3.40 21.08 -2.14
N GLY A 23 -2.78 21.90 -3.00
CA GLY A 23 -1.75 22.85 -2.57
C GLY A 23 -0.43 22.17 -2.14
N PRO A 24 0.47 22.88 -1.43
CA PRO A 24 1.80 22.37 -1.05
C PRO A 24 1.73 21.29 0.03
N VAL A 25 2.80 20.49 0.16
CA VAL A 25 2.96 19.53 1.27
C VAL A 25 3.14 20.31 2.57
N THR A 26 2.17 20.17 3.48
CA THR A 26 2.15 20.83 4.79
C THR A 26 2.68 19.93 5.91
N ASP A 27 2.92 20.50 7.09
CA ASP A 27 3.37 19.73 8.26
C ASP A 27 2.36 18.67 8.71
N ALA A 28 1.07 18.87 8.46
CA ALA A 28 0.05 17.86 8.73
C ALA A 28 0.21 16.62 7.80
N HIS A 29 0.64 16.83 6.55
CA HIS A 29 0.94 15.73 5.63
C HIS A 29 2.22 15.01 6.05
N ARG A 30 3.24 15.74 6.50
CA ARG A 30 4.47 15.15 7.05
C ARG A 30 4.19 14.30 8.28
N ALA A 31 3.43 14.81 9.24
CA ALA A 31 3.01 14.03 10.42
C ALA A 31 2.21 12.77 10.04
N LEU A 32 1.35 12.84 9.02
CA LEU A 32 0.65 11.67 8.50
C LEU A 32 1.63 10.64 7.92
N MET A 33 2.59 11.07 7.11
CA MET A 33 3.61 10.20 6.53
C MET A 33 4.48 9.56 7.61
N ASP A 34 4.84 10.31 8.65
CA ASP A 34 5.59 9.80 9.80
C ASP A 34 4.81 8.70 10.56
N ASP A 35 3.52 8.92 10.84
CA ASP A 35 2.63 7.91 11.45
C ASP A 35 2.47 6.68 10.55
N MET A 36 2.36 6.88 9.24
CA MET A 36 2.27 5.80 8.26
C MET A 36 3.53 4.95 8.24
N LEU A 37 4.70 5.58 8.28
CA LEU A 37 5.98 4.89 8.26
C LEU A 37 6.18 4.07 9.54
N GLU A 38 5.86 4.63 10.71
CA GLU A 38 5.87 3.90 11.98
C GLU A 38 4.89 2.71 11.96
N THR A 39 3.70 2.91 11.39
CA THR A 39 2.69 1.85 11.22
C THR A 39 3.18 0.73 10.30
N MET A 40 3.82 1.09 9.18
CA MET A 40 4.37 0.16 8.19
C MET A 40 5.46 -0.73 8.82
N TYR A 41 6.40 -0.12 9.56
CA TYR A 41 7.46 -0.87 10.24
C TYR A 41 6.93 -1.76 11.37
N ALA A 42 5.86 -1.36 12.07
CA ALA A 42 5.22 -2.18 13.09
C ALA A 42 4.46 -3.39 12.50
N ALA A 43 4.03 -3.30 11.24
CA ALA A 43 3.31 -4.34 10.49
C ALA A 43 4.22 -5.15 9.52
N PRO A 44 5.53 -5.20 9.80
CA PRO A 44 6.64 -5.50 8.87
C PRO A 44 6.38 -5.35 7.36
N GLY A 45 5.78 -4.24 6.93
CA GLY A 45 5.55 -3.94 5.52
C GLY A 45 6.70 -3.18 4.84
N ILE A 46 6.71 -3.19 3.51
CA ILE A 46 7.65 -2.40 2.68
C ILE A 46 6.97 -1.21 1.99
N GLY A 47 5.64 -1.15 2.01
CA GLY A 47 4.81 -0.08 1.46
C GLY A 47 3.52 0.08 2.29
N LEU A 48 3.00 1.31 2.34
CA LEU A 48 1.71 1.62 2.95
C LEU A 48 1.07 2.86 2.31
N ALA A 49 -0.15 2.71 1.81
CA ALA A 49 -1.00 3.79 1.34
C ALA A 49 -1.89 4.34 2.46
N ALA A 50 -2.14 5.65 2.47
CA ALA A 50 -2.89 6.32 3.54
C ALA A 50 -4.32 5.77 3.72
N ILE A 51 -4.93 5.27 2.63
CA ILE A 51 -6.26 4.66 2.68
C ILE A 51 -6.30 3.42 3.59
N GLN A 52 -5.18 2.69 3.72
CA GLN A 52 -5.09 1.50 4.55
C GLN A 52 -5.16 1.82 6.04
N ILE A 53 -4.90 3.06 6.45
CA ILE A 53 -5.09 3.55 7.83
C ILE A 53 -6.33 4.45 7.96
N GLY A 54 -7.24 4.38 6.97
CA GLY A 54 -8.51 5.08 6.95
C GLY A 54 -8.46 6.54 6.51
N VAL A 55 -7.39 6.97 5.84
CA VAL A 55 -7.24 8.36 5.36
C VAL A 55 -7.27 8.37 3.83
N PRO A 56 -8.39 8.77 3.19
CA PRO A 56 -8.53 8.76 1.73
C PRO A 56 -7.82 9.93 1.05
N LEU A 57 -6.50 10.00 1.23
CA LEU A 57 -5.58 10.93 0.58
C LEU A 57 -4.57 10.18 -0.28
N ARG A 58 -4.15 10.78 -1.39
CA ARG A 58 -3.12 10.24 -2.30
C ARG A 58 -1.72 10.39 -1.69
N VAL A 59 -1.45 9.63 -0.63
CA VAL A 59 -0.18 9.61 0.09
C VAL A 59 0.25 8.16 0.28
N ILE A 60 1.51 7.87 -0.03
CA ILE A 60 2.14 6.55 0.12
C ILE A 60 3.47 6.75 0.84
N VAL A 61 3.82 5.81 1.71
CA VAL A 61 5.19 5.64 2.22
C VAL A 61 5.73 4.28 1.80
N MET A 62 7.05 4.18 1.65
CA MET A 62 7.72 2.95 1.24
C MET A 62 9.13 2.90 1.81
N ASP A 63 9.61 1.71 2.15
CA ASP A 63 11.01 1.47 2.45
C ASP A 63 11.40 0.09 1.91
N LEU A 64 12.35 0.07 0.97
CA LEU A 64 12.84 -1.14 0.31
C LEU A 64 14.25 -1.54 0.78
N ALA A 65 14.77 -0.91 1.82
CA ALA A 65 16.04 -1.29 2.43
C ALA A 65 15.99 -2.76 2.88
N ARG A 66 17.07 -3.51 2.59
CA ARG A 66 17.15 -4.92 2.96
C ARG A 66 17.46 -5.08 4.45
N GLU A 67 17.23 -6.29 4.96
CA GLU A 67 17.62 -6.61 6.34
C GLU A 67 19.12 -6.34 6.57
N GLY A 68 19.41 -5.52 7.59
CA GLY A 68 20.78 -5.09 7.93
C GLY A 68 21.25 -3.82 7.20
N GLU A 69 20.50 -3.31 6.22
CA GLU A 69 20.74 -1.99 5.63
C GLU A 69 20.07 -0.90 6.48
N PRO A 70 20.61 0.34 6.49
CA PRO A 70 19.93 1.46 7.13
C PRO A 70 18.58 1.71 6.43
N PRO A 71 17.51 2.04 7.19
CA PRO A 71 16.22 2.41 6.60
C PRO A 71 16.37 3.53 5.56
N ALA A 72 15.68 3.38 4.43
CA ALA A 72 15.72 4.33 3.32
C ALA A 72 14.28 4.74 2.93
N PRO A 73 13.56 5.43 3.82
CA PRO A 73 12.15 5.73 3.62
C PRO A 73 11.95 6.70 2.45
N ARG A 74 10.87 6.46 1.71
CA ARG A 74 10.42 7.23 0.56
C ARG A 74 8.97 7.64 0.77
N HIS A 75 8.65 8.82 0.26
CA HIS A 75 7.39 9.49 0.50
C HIS A 75 6.82 9.98 -0.82
N PHE A 76 5.57 9.63 -1.10
CA PHE A 76 4.94 9.93 -2.37
C PHE A 76 3.60 10.63 -2.13
N VAL A 77 3.55 11.92 -2.44
CA VAL A 77 2.32 12.71 -2.42
C VAL A 77 1.84 12.94 -3.85
N ASN A 78 0.57 12.62 -4.11
CA ASN A 78 -0.07 12.66 -5.42
C ASN A 78 0.74 11.94 -6.52
N PRO A 79 1.14 10.67 -6.33
CA PRO A 79 1.84 9.93 -7.38
C PRO A 79 0.94 9.72 -8.61
N GLU A 80 1.58 9.81 -9.77
CA GLU A 80 0.99 9.63 -11.10
C GLU A 80 1.94 8.81 -11.98
N ILE A 81 1.41 7.81 -12.69
CA ILE A 81 2.16 7.07 -13.70
C ILE A 81 2.12 7.86 -15.00
N LEU A 82 3.29 8.26 -15.48
CA LEU A 82 3.46 8.97 -16.75
C LEU A 82 3.65 8.03 -17.94
N TRP A 83 4.15 6.81 -17.70
CA TRP A 83 4.39 5.79 -18.71
C TRP A 83 4.52 4.39 -18.08
N THR A 84 4.14 3.36 -18.82
CA THR A 84 4.30 1.95 -18.46
C THR A 84 4.91 1.17 -19.61
N SER A 85 5.75 0.17 -19.30
CA SER A 85 6.25 -0.76 -20.31
C SER A 85 5.17 -1.69 -20.87
N GLU A 86 5.34 -2.13 -22.12
CA GLU A 86 4.55 -3.24 -22.69
C GLU A 86 4.92 -4.59 -22.07
N GLU A 87 6.19 -4.75 -21.67
CA GLU A 87 6.66 -5.93 -20.93
C GLU A 87 6.00 -5.98 -19.55
N THR A 88 5.38 -7.12 -19.24
CA THR A 88 4.86 -7.45 -17.91
C THR A 88 5.75 -8.50 -17.24
N GLN A 89 5.75 -8.50 -15.91
CA GLN A 89 6.42 -9.52 -15.11
C GLN A 89 5.48 -9.98 -13.99
N PRO A 90 5.38 -11.30 -13.76
CA PRO A 90 4.67 -11.84 -12.61
C PRO A 90 5.47 -11.59 -11.33
N TYR A 91 4.79 -11.16 -10.27
CA TYR A 91 5.35 -11.04 -8.93
C TYR A 91 4.42 -11.66 -7.89
N GLU A 92 5.00 -12.38 -6.94
CA GLU A 92 4.28 -12.86 -5.76
C GLU A 92 4.05 -11.67 -4.81
N GLU A 93 2.80 -11.24 -4.70
CA GLU A 93 2.40 -10.09 -3.89
C GLU A 93 1.68 -10.52 -2.62
N GLY A 94 1.95 -9.79 -1.54
CA GLY A 94 1.13 -9.75 -0.33
C GLY A 94 0.64 -8.34 -0.05
N CYS A 95 -0.30 -8.18 0.88
CA CYS A 95 -0.84 -6.87 1.24
C CYS A 95 -1.16 -6.84 2.74
N LEU A 96 -0.78 -5.76 3.43
CA LEU A 96 -1.11 -5.56 4.84
C LEU A 96 -2.63 -5.53 5.10
N SER A 97 -3.42 -5.10 4.10
CA SER A 97 -4.88 -5.09 4.15
C SER A 97 -5.55 -6.42 3.75
N VAL A 98 -4.76 -7.41 3.33
CA VAL A 98 -5.22 -8.78 3.02
C VAL A 98 -4.24 -9.78 3.66
N PRO A 99 -4.18 -9.84 5.01
CA PRO A 99 -3.14 -10.56 5.72
C PRO A 99 -3.13 -12.06 5.40
N ASP A 100 -1.92 -12.64 5.42
CA ASP A 100 -1.63 -14.07 5.21
C ASP A 100 -2.06 -14.61 3.83
N ILE A 101 -2.31 -13.74 2.86
CA ILE A 101 -2.61 -14.11 1.47
C ILE A 101 -1.50 -13.61 0.57
N TYR A 102 -0.96 -14.54 -0.22
CA TYR A 102 0.04 -14.27 -1.24
C TYR A 102 -0.41 -14.94 -2.54
N ASP A 103 -0.29 -14.24 -3.67
CA ASP A 103 -0.59 -14.79 -4.99
C ASP A 103 0.16 -13.99 -6.06
N GLU A 104 0.26 -14.57 -7.25
CA GLU A 104 0.97 -13.96 -8.39
C GLU A 104 0.07 -12.95 -9.12
N VAL A 105 0.61 -11.74 -9.35
CA VAL A 105 -0.02 -10.67 -10.14
C VAL A 105 0.95 -10.22 -11.23
N GLU A 106 0.44 -10.07 -12.46
CA GLU A 106 1.21 -9.48 -13.55
C GLU A 106 1.15 -7.96 -13.50
N ARG A 107 2.32 -7.31 -13.51
CA ARG A 107 2.44 -5.84 -13.60
C ARG A 107 3.40 -5.43 -14.71
N PRO A 108 3.24 -4.23 -15.29
CA PRO A 108 4.30 -3.60 -16.08
C PRO A 108 5.65 -3.67 -15.36
N ALA A 109 6.66 -4.20 -16.06
CA ALA A 109 8.01 -4.41 -15.52
C ALA A 109 8.72 -3.10 -15.18
N ARG A 110 8.37 -2.03 -15.91
CA ARG A 110 8.92 -0.68 -15.74
C ARG A 110 7.82 0.35 -15.83
N ILE A 111 7.95 1.40 -15.02
CA ILE A 111 7.11 2.58 -15.11
C ILE A 111 7.95 3.84 -15.02
N ARG A 112 7.41 4.96 -15.50
CA ARG A 112 7.87 6.29 -15.16
C ARG A 112 6.78 6.98 -14.36
N LEU A 113 7.14 7.58 -13.25
CA LEU A 113 6.18 8.23 -12.35
C LEU A 113 6.62 9.63 -11.96
N ARG A 114 5.63 10.43 -11.57
CA ARG A 114 5.82 11.75 -10.97
C ARG A 114 5.08 11.83 -9.65
N TYR A 115 5.66 12.49 -8.66
CA TYR A 115 5.07 12.72 -7.35
C TYR A 115 5.74 13.91 -6.66
N ARG A 116 5.27 14.26 -5.46
CA ARG A 116 5.98 15.17 -4.56
C ARG A 116 6.55 14.43 -3.36
N ASN A 117 7.80 14.71 -3.01
CA ASN A 117 8.49 14.11 -1.86
C ASN A 117 8.04 14.72 -0.52
N TYR A 118 8.73 14.35 0.56
CA TYR A 118 8.45 14.79 1.94
C TYR A 118 8.55 16.33 2.10
N GLU A 119 9.50 16.92 1.39
CA GLU A 119 9.76 18.36 1.32
C GLU A 119 8.75 19.09 0.41
N GLY A 120 8.01 18.35 -0.42
CA GLY A 120 7.04 18.87 -1.38
C GLY A 120 7.61 19.20 -2.75
N GLU A 121 8.84 18.79 -3.02
CA GLU A 121 9.51 18.93 -4.32
C GLU A 121 8.97 17.92 -5.32
N GLU A 122 8.76 18.35 -6.57
CA GLU A 122 8.32 17.46 -7.65
C GLU A 122 9.49 16.59 -8.12
N ILE A 123 9.28 15.28 -8.09
CA ILE A 123 10.22 14.26 -8.53
C ILE A 123 9.59 13.50 -9.70
N GLU A 124 10.34 13.34 -10.78
CA GLU A 124 10.04 12.41 -11.87
C GLU A 124 11.18 11.38 -11.93
N GLU A 125 10.83 10.10 -11.95
CA GLU A 125 11.82 9.02 -12.02
C GLU A 125 11.25 7.78 -12.71
N GLU A 126 12.14 6.85 -13.03
CA GLU A 126 11.78 5.51 -13.49
C GLU A 126 11.84 4.52 -12.33
N ALA A 127 10.93 3.55 -12.33
CA ALA A 127 10.92 2.45 -11.39
C ALA A 127 10.95 1.13 -12.15
N ASP A 128 11.74 0.18 -11.65
CA ASP A 128 11.84 -1.19 -12.12
C ASP A 128 11.90 -2.18 -10.95
N GLY A 129 11.84 -3.47 -11.25
CA GLY A 129 11.99 -4.54 -10.26
C GLY A 129 11.01 -4.42 -9.08
N LEU A 130 11.52 -4.63 -7.87
CA LEU A 130 10.71 -4.53 -6.65
C LEU A 130 10.10 -3.14 -6.45
N TYR A 131 10.80 -2.08 -6.86
CA TYR A 131 10.29 -0.72 -6.73
C TYR A 131 9.07 -0.50 -7.63
N ALA A 132 9.13 -0.92 -8.89
CA ALA A 132 7.98 -0.85 -9.80
C ALA A 132 6.77 -1.62 -9.27
N VAL A 133 6.97 -2.81 -8.70
CA VAL A 133 5.88 -3.63 -8.16
C VAL A 133 5.24 -2.94 -6.97
N CYS A 134 6.05 -2.53 -5.99
CA CYS A 134 5.55 -1.94 -4.76
C CYS A 134 4.82 -0.62 -5.05
N ILE A 135 5.38 0.26 -5.88
CA ILE A 135 4.71 1.55 -6.13
C ILE A 135 3.41 1.38 -6.92
N GLN A 136 3.34 0.43 -7.86
CA GLN A 136 2.09 0.13 -8.57
C GLN A 136 1.03 -0.47 -7.63
N HIS A 137 1.44 -1.34 -6.70
CA HIS A 137 0.55 -1.87 -5.66
C HIS A 137 -0.01 -0.76 -4.75
N GLU A 138 0.85 0.14 -4.27
CA GLU A 138 0.42 1.24 -3.42
C GLU A 138 -0.44 2.27 -4.18
N MET A 139 -0.20 2.45 -5.47
CA MET A 139 -1.05 3.28 -6.32
C MET A 139 -2.41 2.64 -6.60
N ASP A 140 -2.51 1.32 -6.74
CA ASP A 140 -3.78 0.59 -6.81
C ASP A 140 -4.65 0.88 -5.57
N HIS A 141 -4.04 0.91 -4.37
CA HIS A 141 -4.75 1.27 -3.15
C HIS A 141 -5.39 2.66 -3.23
N LEU A 142 -4.71 3.64 -3.83
CA LEU A 142 -5.26 4.99 -4.01
C LEU A 142 -6.50 5.02 -4.91
N GLU A 143 -6.67 4.02 -5.78
CA GLU A 143 -7.82 3.84 -6.67
C GLU A 143 -8.89 2.90 -6.10
N GLY A 144 -8.73 2.42 -4.86
CA GLY A 144 -9.64 1.44 -4.25
C GLY A 144 -9.50 0.03 -4.81
N VAL A 145 -8.34 -0.27 -5.42
CA VAL A 145 -7.98 -1.58 -5.97
C VAL A 145 -7.06 -2.28 -4.98
N LEU A 146 -7.32 -3.57 -4.74
CA LEU A 146 -6.45 -4.45 -3.96
C LEU A 146 -5.86 -5.50 -4.92
N PHE A 147 -4.67 -6.03 -4.62
CA PHE A 147 -4.05 -7.03 -5.51
C PHE A 147 -4.96 -8.24 -5.81
N ILE A 148 -5.79 -8.64 -4.84
CA ILE A 148 -6.78 -9.73 -5.00
C ILE A 148 -7.85 -9.44 -6.07
N ASP A 149 -8.02 -8.20 -6.52
CA ASP A 149 -8.93 -7.83 -7.60
C ASP A 149 -8.39 -8.23 -8.97
N HIS A 150 -7.06 -8.34 -9.12
CA HIS A 150 -6.40 -8.85 -10.32
C HIS A 150 -6.48 -10.38 -10.43
N LEU A 151 -6.81 -11.07 -9.33
CA LEU A 151 -6.95 -12.53 -9.31
C LEU A 151 -8.29 -13.00 -9.89
N SER A 152 -8.36 -14.29 -10.21
CA SER A 152 -9.62 -14.93 -10.59
C SER A 152 -10.68 -14.75 -9.49
N ARG A 153 -11.95 -14.67 -9.89
CA ARG A 153 -13.07 -14.48 -8.96
C ARG A 153 -13.07 -15.47 -7.80
N LEU A 154 -12.77 -16.75 -8.06
CA LEU A 154 -12.73 -17.79 -7.03
C LEU A 154 -11.59 -17.57 -6.03
N LYS A 155 -10.40 -17.16 -6.50
CA LYS A 155 -9.25 -16.82 -5.65
C LYS A 155 -9.58 -15.61 -4.77
N ARG A 156 -10.13 -14.54 -5.36
CA ARG A 156 -10.55 -13.34 -4.63
C ARG A 156 -11.58 -13.65 -3.53
N GLU A 157 -12.65 -14.37 -3.85
CA GLU A 157 -13.67 -14.76 -2.88
C GLU A 157 -13.09 -15.64 -1.76
N SER A 158 -12.14 -16.52 -2.09
CA SER A 158 -11.42 -17.34 -1.10
C SER A 158 -10.58 -16.49 -0.15
N ALA A 159 -9.79 -15.54 -0.67
CA ALA A 159 -8.97 -14.63 0.12
C ALA A 159 -9.83 -13.83 1.11
N VAL A 160 -10.91 -13.20 0.63
CA VAL A 160 -11.83 -12.44 1.49
C VAL A 160 -12.46 -13.31 2.58
N ARG A 161 -12.84 -14.56 2.27
CA ARG A 161 -13.38 -15.49 3.27
C ARG A 161 -12.34 -15.84 4.35
N LYS A 162 -11.08 -16.07 3.97
CA LYS A 162 -9.99 -16.39 4.90
C LYS A 162 -9.72 -15.22 5.86
N VAL A 163 -9.58 -14.01 5.33
CA VAL A 163 -9.36 -12.80 6.15
C VAL A 163 -10.53 -12.57 7.12
N LYS A 164 -11.77 -12.69 6.65
CA LYS A 164 -12.98 -12.59 7.52
C LYS A 164 -12.98 -13.61 8.65
N LYS A 165 -12.56 -14.84 8.36
CA LYS A 165 -12.50 -15.91 9.36
C LYS A 165 -11.44 -15.60 10.41
N ALA A 166 -10.22 -15.26 9.99
CA ALA A 166 -9.11 -14.91 10.88
C ALA A 166 -9.45 -13.71 11.78
N ALA A 167 -10.09 -12.67 11.23
CA ALA A 167 -10.55 -11.53 12.01
C ALA A 167 -11.53 -11.93 13.13
N ARG A 168 -12.51 -12.77 12.82
CA ARG A 168 -13.48 -13.28 13.82
C ARG A 168 -12.81 -14.11 14.92
N GLU A 169 -11.78 -14.90 14.58
CA GLU A 169 -11.07 -15.75 15.53
C GLU A 169 -10.17 -14.91 16.46
N ARG A 170 -9.55 -13.84 15.95
CA ARG A 170 -8.78 -12.89 16.75
C ARG A 170 -9.67 -12.07 17.71
N ASP A 171 -10.84 -11.66 17.24
CA ASP A 171 -11.75 -10.81 18.02
C ASP A 171 -12.71 -11.62 18.93
N ALA A 172 -12.64 -12.96 18.90
CA ALA A 172 -13.42 -13.82 19.77
C ALA A 172 -12.92 -13.73 21.24
N PRO A 173 -13.81 -13.64 22.23
CA PRO A 173 -13.41 -13.68 23.63
C PRO A 173 -12.73 -15.02 23.94
N PRO A 174 -11.73 -15.04 24.83
CA PRO A 174 -11.07 -16.29 25.20
C PRO A 174 -12.11 -17.30 25.69
N ALA A 175 -11.97 -18.54 25.25
CA ALA A 175 -12.85 -19.63 25.65
C ALA A 175 -12.89 -19.67 27.18
N ARG A 176 -14.09 -19.54 27.76
CA ARG A 176 -14.27 -19.70 29.21
C ARG A 176 -13.96 -21.16 29.55
N ILE A 177 -12.84 -21.38 30.24
CA ILE A 177 -12.46 -22.65 30.86
C ILE A 177 -13.29 -22.82 32.14
#